data_AF-A0A4W3GML8-F1
#
_entry.id   AF-A0A4W3GML8-F1
#
_cell.length_a   1.000
_cell.length_b   1.000
_cell.length_c   1.000
_cell.angle_alpha   90.00
_cell.angle_beta   90.00
_cell.angle_gamma   90.00
#
_symmetry.space_group_name_H-M   'P 1'
#
loop_
_entity.id
_entity.type
_entity.pdbx_description
1 polymer ?
#
loop_
_entity_poly.entity_id
_entity_poly.type
_entity_poly.pdbx_seq_one_letter_code
_entity_poly.pdbx_strand_id
1 'polypeptide(L)'
;MSVTARSFPPPHGTMWTCRLVPFFHPDVQVDHMNLLKQIEHLDPKNSHTFEARDLELLIRAATKDLEHFDQAHHEEFKRYEMLKEHERREYLKSLDEEKRRVEEERFQEMKKKHKEHPKVNVPGSRDQLKEVWEETDGLDPSEFNPKTFFQLHGE
;
A
#
# COMPACT_ATOMS: atom_id res chain seq x y z
N MET A 1 8.91 41.12 -4.98
CA MET A 1 7.73 41.49 -5.80
C MET A 1 6.51 41.20 -4.95
N SER A 2 5.96 42.24 -4.32
CA SER A 2 4.87 42.13 -3.34
C SER A 2 3.56 42.44 -4.04
N VAL A 3 2.59 41.53 -3.98
CA VAL A 3 1.27 41.71 -4.58
C VAL A 3 0.40 42.48 -3.57
N THR A 4 0.07 43.71 -3.92
CA THR A 4 -0.73 44.63 -3.11
C THR A 4 -2.21 44.25 -3.18
N ALA A 5 -2.80 43.80 -2.07
CA ALA A 5 -4.25 43.58 -1.98
C ALA A 5 -4.96 44.95 -1.93
N ARG A 6 -5.84 45.22 -2.90
CA ARG A 6 -6.73 46.40 -2.87
C ARG A 6 -7.98 46.06 -2.06
N SER A 7 -8.09 46.64 -0.87
CA SER A 7 -9.33 46.68 -0.09
C SER A 7 -10.28 47.72 -0.70
N PHE A 8 -11.43 47.29 -1.20
CA PHE A 8 -12.51 48.21 -1.58
C PHE A 8 -13.42 48.46 -0.37
N PRO A 9 -13.59 49.72 0.09
CA PRO A 9 -14.61 50.04 1.09
C PRO A 9 -16.00 50.14 0.41
N PRO A 10 -17.09 49.65 1.04
CA PRO A 10 -18.43 49.86 0.54
C PRO A 10 -18.90 51.32 0.77
N PRO A 11 -19.75 51.88 -0.12
CA PRO A 11 -20.20 53.25 -0.01
C PRO A 11 -21.33 53.41 1.01
N HIS A 12 -21.11 54.37 1.91
CA HIS A 12 -22.10 55.18 2.65
C HIS A 12 -23.29 54.49 3.34
N GLY A 13 -23.26 54.55 4.67
CA GLY A 13 -24.44 54.96 5.45
C GLY A 13 -25.38 53.87 5.94
N THR A 14 -24.90 52.92 6.75
CA THR A 14 -25.74 52.24 7.75
C THR A 14 -24.90 51.92 9.00
N MET A 15 -25.48 52.16 10.17
CA MET A 15 -24.85 51.94 11.48
C MET A 15 -24.35 50.49 11.62
N TRP A 16 -23.16 50.33 12.19
CA TRP A 16 -22.68 49.04 12.68
C TRP A 16 -23.59 48.55 13.79
N THR A 17 -24.63 47.80 13.43
CA THR A 17 -25.29 46.94 14.41
C THR A 17 -24.40 45.72 14.56
N CYS A 18 -23.60 45.68 15.62
CA CYS A 18 -23.03 44.42 16.11
C CYS A 18 -24.20 43.55 16.58
N ARG A 19 -24.80 42.82 15.65
CA ARG A 19 -25.66 41.70 16.00
C ARG A 19 -24.71 40.62 16.51
N LEU A 20 -24.63 40.47 17.84
CA LEU A 20 -24.16 39.20 18.41
C LEU A 20 -25.12 38.14 17.86
N VAL A 21 -24.70 37.46 16.79
CA VAL A 21 -25.30 36.19 16.41
C VAL A 21 -24.90 35.25 17.55
N PRO A 22 -25.84 34.73 18.35
CA PRO A 22 -25.49 33.67 19.27
C PRO A 22 -24.92 32.56 18.39
N PHE A 23 -23.65 32.23 18.60
CA PHE A 23 -23.04 31.03 18.04
C PHE A 23 -23.71 29.86 18.78
N PHE A 24 -24.93 29.53 18.35
CA PHE A 24 -25.48 28.21 18.55
C PHE A 24 -24.51 27.30 17.81
N HIS A 25 -23.59 26.68 18.55
CA HIS A 25 -23.16 25.35 18.16
C HIS A 25 -24.42 24.50 18.26
N PRO A 26 -25.02 24.04 17.15
CA PRO A 26 -25.97 22.96 17.29
C PRO A 26 -25.18 21.83 17.96
N ASP A 27 -25.72 21.27 19.04
CA ASP A 27 -25.28 19.97 19.53
C ASP A 27 -25.15 19.07 18.30
N VAL A 28 -23.91 18.76 17.91
CA VAL A 28 -23.65 17.83 16.83
C VAL A 28 -24.10 16.50 17.40
N GLN A 29 -25.38 16.17 17.22
CA GLN A 29 -25.89 14.84 17.41
C GLN A 29 -25.21 13.98 16.34
N VAL A 30 -24.01 13.50 16.68
CA VAL A 30 -23.33 12.47 15.92
C VAL A 30 -24.26 11.28 15.94
N ASP A 31 -24.87 10.97 14.80
CA ASP A 31 -25.71 9.79 14.67
C ASP A 31 -24.81 8.56 14.80
N HIS A 32 -24.70 8.09 16.03
CA HIS A 32 -23.89 6.94 16.41
C HIS A 32 -24.25 5.71 15.58
N MET A 33 -25.52 5.58 15.16
CA MET A 33 -25.94 4.47 14.31
C MET A 33 -25.43 4.60 12.88
N ASN A 34 -25.33 5.83 12.35
CA ASN A 34 -24.79 6.06 11.02
C ASN A 34 -23.26 5.92 11.00
N LEU A 35 -22.59 6.29 12.10
CA LEU A 35 -21.15 6.07 12.27
C LEU A 35 -20.83 4.57 12.37
N LEU A 36 -21.60 3.80 13.15
CA LEU A 36 -21.42 2.35 13.24
C LEU A 36 -21.66 1.65 11.88
N LYS A 37 -22.61 2.13 11.07
CA LYS A 37 -22.82 1.62 9.70
C LYS A 37 -21.64 1.86 8.76
N GLN A 38 -20.82 2.88 9.03
CA GLN A 38 -19.60 3.13 8.26
C GLN A 38 -18.45 2.18 8.65
N ILE A 39 -18.54 1.57 9.83
CA ILE A 39 -17.57 0.59 10.30
C ILE A 39 -18.01 -0.79 9.80
N GLU A 40 -17.46 -1.22 8.66
CA GLU A 40 -17.79 -2.49 7.97
C GLU A 40 -17.62 -3.73 8.88
N HIS A 41 -16.88 -3.59 10.00
CA HIS A 41 -16.48 -4.70 10.87
C HIS A 41 -17.16 -4.82 12.23
N LEU A 42 -18.26 -4.09 12.50
CA LEU A 42 -19.02 -4.21 13.74
C LEU A 42 -20.50 -4.51 13.46
N ASP A 43 -21.12 -5.44 14.21
CA ASP A 43 -22.55 -5.71 14.12
C ASP A 43 -23.36 -4.58 14.81
N PRO A 44 -24.15 -3.78 14.07
CA PRO A 44 -24.95 -2.70 14.65
C PRO A 44 -26.03 -3.20 15.62
N LYS A 45 -26.39 -4.49 15.57
CA LYS A 45 -27.41 -5.10 16.45
C LYS A 45 -26.86 -5.42 17.84
N ASN A 46 -25.54 -5.55 18.00
CA ASN A 46 -24.88 -5.76 19.29
C ASN A 46 -23.81 -4.67 19.53
N SER A 47 -24.27 -3.43 19.72
CA SER A 47 -23.36 -2.29 19.90
C SER A 47 -22.65 -2.24 21.26
N HIS A 48 -22.86 -3.22 22.15
CA HIS A 48 -22.38 -3.16 23.53
C HIS A 48 -21.28 -4.18 23.85
N THR A 49 -21.01 -5.15 22.97
CA THR A 49 -19.93 -6.15 23.16
C THR A 49 -19.32 -6.55 21.83
N PHE A 50 -18.00 -6.79 21.80
CA PHE A 50 -17.29 -7.35 20.65
C PHE A 50 -17.39 -8.89 20.65
N GLU A 51 -18.05 -9.47 19.65
CA GLU A 51 -18.24 -10.92 19.50
C GLU A 51 -17.21 -11.54 18.52
N ALA A 52 -17.15 -12.88 18.50
CA ALA A 52 -16.34 -13.62 17.52
C ALA A 52 -16.69 -13.29 16.06
N ARG A 53 -17.95 -12.90 15.78
CA ARG A 53 -18.38 -12.46 14.44
C ARG A 53 -17.78 -11.12 14.05
N ASP A 54 -17.66 -10.18 14.99
CA ASP A 54 -17.01 -8.89 14.75
C ASP A 54 -15.51 -9.08 14.47
N LEU A 55 -14.88 -10.06 15.12
CA LEU A 55 -13.49 -10.43 14.83
C LEU A 55 -13.32 -10.97 13.40
N GLU A 56 -14.21 -11.84 12.93
CA GLU A 56 -14.18 -12.36 11.56
C GLU A 56 -14.37 -11.23 10.53
N LEU A 57 -15.29 -10.31 10.79
CA LEU A 57 -15.51 -9.14 9.94
C LEU A 57 -14.30 -8.21 9.94
N LEU A 58 -13.66 -7.99 11.09
CA LEU A 58 -12.45 -7.19 11.21
C LEU A 58 -11.28 -7.78 10.42
N ILE A 59 -11.06 -9.10 10.54
CA ILE A 59 -10.00 -9.79 9.79
C ILE A 59 -10.26 -9.66 8.28
N ARG A 60 -11.51 -9.83 7.83
CA ARG A 60 -11.88 -9.65 6.42
C ARG A 60 -11.68 -8.23 5.92
N ALA A 61 -12.14 -7.23 6.68
CA ALA A 61 -11.98 -5.83 6.34
C ALA A 61 -10.49 -5.47 6.25
N ALA A 62 -9.69 -5.85 7.25
CA ALA A 62 -8.25 -5.61 7.25
C ALA A 62 -7.53 -6.29 6.07
N THR A 63 -7.92 -7.52 5.70
CA THR A 63 -7.35 -8.23 4.55
C THR A 63 -7.68 -7.51 3.23
N LYS A 64 -8.94 -7.10 3.07
CA LYS A 64 -9.41 -6.34 1.90
C LYS A 64 -8.72 -4.97 1.79
N ASP A 65 -8.50 -4.30 2.92
CA ASP A 65 -7.78 -3.02 2.97
C ASP A 65 -6.32 -3.18 2.56
N LEU A 66 -5.64 -4.26 2.99
CA LEU A 66 -4.29 -4.60 2.54
C LEU A 66 -4.26 -4.89 1.03
N GLU A 67 -5.20 -5.70 0.54
CA GLU A 67 -5.32 -5.99 -0.90
C GLU A 67 -5.57 -4.73 -1.73
N HIS A 68 -6.33 -3.77 -1.21
CA HIS A 68 -6.62 -2.51 -1.89
C HIS A 68 -5.45 -1.52 -1.84
N PHE A 69 -4.69 -1.48 -0.73
CA PHE A 69 -3.49 -0.67 -0.62
C PHE A 69 -2.47 -1.01 -1.71
N ASP A 70 -2.38 -2.29 -2.09
CA ASP A 70 -1.48 -2.76 -3.15
C ASP A 70 -1.99 -2.51 -4.58
N GLN A 71 -3.26 -2.15 -4.77
CA GLN A 71 -3.84 -2.03 -6.12
C GLN A 71 -3.28 -0.84 -6.91
N ALA A 72 -3.12 0.33 -6.29
CA ALA A 72 -2.61 1.50 -7.00
C ALA A 72 -1.17 1.28 -7.51
N HIS A 73 -0.32 0.69 -6.66
CA HIS A 73 1.04 0.32 -7.04
C HIS A 73 1.06 -0.76 -8.12
N HIS A 74 0.17 -1.76 -8.03
CA HIS A 74 0.06 -2.80 -9.05
C HIS A 74 -0.37 -2.23 -10.41
N GLU A 75 -1.35 -1.34 -10.43
CA GLU A 75 -1.81 -0.69 -11.66
C GLU A 75 -0.74 0.21 -12.28
N GLU A 76 -0.03 0.99 -11.46
CA GLU A 76 1.06 1.85 -11.92
C GLU A 76 2.18 1.01 -12.53
N PHE A 77 2.61 -0.04 -11.83
CA PHE A 77 3.62 -0.98 -12.33
C PHE A 77 3.19 -1.60 -13.66
N LYS A 78 1.93 -2.04 -13.77
CA LYS A 78 1.36 -2.59 -15.00
C LYS A 78 1.37 -1.59 -16.15
N ARG A 79 0.96 -0.34 -15.91
CA ARG A 79 0.97 0.73 -16.93
C ARG A 79 2.40 1.03 -17.39
N TYR A 80 3.32 1.13 -16.44
CA TYR A 80 4.74 1.38 -16.71
C TYR A 80 5.35 0.27 -17.58
N GLU A 81 5.15 -1.01 -17.21
CA GLU A 81 5.69 -2.14 -17.97
C GLU A 81 5.06 -2.23 -19.38
N MET A 82 3.76 -1.95 -19.52
CA MET A 82 3.11 -1.87 -20.84
C MET A 82 3.69 -0.75 -21.71
N LEU A 83 3.91 0.45 -21.15
CA LEU A 83 4.46 1.59 -21.88
C LEU A 83 5.91 1.29 -22.33
N LYS A 84 6.72 0.75 -21.44
CA LYS A 84 8.12 0.39 -21.71
C LYS A 84 8.25 -0.66 -22.83
N GLU A 85 7.40 -1.69 -22.80
CA GLU A 85 7.39 -2.71 -23.88
C GLU A 85 6.86 -2.14 -25.20
N HIS A 86 5.87 -1.24 -25.15
CA HIS A 86 5.39 -0.54 -26.34
C HIS A 86 6.49 0.31 -26.98
N GLU A 87 7.17 1.15 -26.20
CA GLU A 87 8.29 1.97 -26.67
C GLU A 87 9.42 1.11 -27.26
N ARG A 88 9.76 -0.02 -26.61
CA ARG A 88 10.74 -0.97 -27.13
C ARG A 88 10.35 -1.51 -28.51
N ARG A 89 9.07 -1.87 -28.71
CA ARG A 89 8.57 -2.38 -29.99
C ARG A 89 8.63 -1.32 -31.08
N GLU A 90 8.23 -0.09 -30.77
CA GLU A 90 8.30 1.01 -31.73
C GLU A 90 9.76 1.32 -32.12
N TYR A 91 10.68 1.29 -31.14
CA TYR A 91 12.11 1.42 -31.40
C TYR A 91 12.63 0.32 -32.36
N LEU A 92 12.30 -0.95 -32.11
CA LEU A 92 12.74 -2.05 -32.98
C LEU A 92 12.15 -1.99 -34.40
N LYS A 93 10.93 -1.45 -34.56
CA LYS A 93 10.34 -1.21 -35.89
C LYS A 93 11.07 -0.14 -36.68
N SER A 94 11.65 0.85 -36.00
CA SER A 94 12.40 1.93 -36.64
C SER A 94 13.80 1.53 -37.14
N LEU A 95 14.30 0.37 -36.72
CA LEU A 95 15.66 -0.11 -37.02
C LEU A 95 15.74 -1.06 -38.23
N ASP A 96 16.91 -1.06 -38.86
CA ASP A 96 17.33 -2.02 -39.88
C ASP A 96 17.41 -3.46 -39.32
N GLU A 97 17.31 -4.47 -40.19
CA GLU A 97 17.24 -5.89 -39.79
C GLU A 97 18.43 -6.36 -38.97
N GLU A 98 19.66 -6.03 -39.37
CA GLU A 98 20.87 -6.42 -38.64
C GLU A 98 20.95 -5.77 -37.25
N LYS A 99 20.60 -4.48 -37.13
CA LYS A 99 20.57 -3.77 -35.84
C LYS A 99 19.47 -4.31 -34.94
N ARG A 100 18.31 -4.67 -35.52
CA ARG A 100 17.20 -5.28 -34.78
C ARG A 100 17.61 -6.60 -34.15
N ARG A 101 18.36 -7.45 -34.87
CA ARG A 101 18.86 -8.73 -34.34
C ARG A 101 19.79 -8.52 -33.15
N VAL A 102 20.73 -7.58 -33.26
CA VAL A 102 21.70 -7.28 -32.18
C VAL A 102 21.01 -6.76 -30.92
N GLU A 103 20.06 -5.82 -31.05
CA GLU A 103 19.33 -5.29 -29.90
C GLU A 103 18.42 -6.33 -29.23
N GLU A 104 17.79 -7.21 -30.01
CA GLU A 104 16.98 -8.30 -29.46
C GLU A 104 17.85 -9.32 -28.72
N GLU A 105 19.03 -9.68 -29.24
CA GLU A 105 19.98 -10.56 -28.55
C GLU A 105 20.45 -9.94 -27.23
N ARG A 106 20.84 -8.66 -27.24
CA ARG A 106 21.22 -7.92 -26.03
C ARG A 106 20.08 -7.89 -25.01
N PHE A 107 18.84 -7.69 -25.45
CA PHE A 107 17.67 -7.70 -24.58
C PHE A 107 17.42 -9.08 -23.96
N GLN A 108 17.57 -10.15 -24.76
CA GLN A 108 17.46 -11.53 -24.26
C GLN A 108 18.55 -11.87 -23.24
N GLU A 109 19.80 -11.45 -23.48
CA GLU A 109 20.87 -11.62 -22.51
C GLU A 109 20.59 -10.89 -21.20
N MET A 110 20.11 -9.64 -21.28
CA MET A 110 19.69 -8.88 -20.10
C MET A 110 18.58 -9.63 -19.36
N LYS A 111 17.55 -10.10 -20.06
CA LYS A 111 16.45 -10.87 -19.46
C LYS A 111 16.92 -12.18 -18.83
N LYS A 112 17.90 -12.85 -19.44
CA LYS A 112 18.52 -14.06 -18.90
C LYS A 112 19.25 -13.76 -17.59
N LYS A 113 20.10 -12.73 -17.57
CA LYS A 113 20.79 -12.27 -16.35
C LYS A 113 19.82 -11.89 -15.23
N HIS A 114 18.69 -11.26 -15.55
CA HIS A 114 17.67 -10.92 -14.55
C HIS A 114 16.90 -12.14 -14.03
N LYS A 115 16.76 -13.21 -14.82
CA LYS A 115 16.16 -14.47 -14.37
C LYS A 115 17.13 -15.29 -13.51
N GLU A 116 18.42 -15.14 -13.78
CA GLU A 116 19.50 -15.81 -13.06
C GLU A 116 19.85 -15.03 -11.79
N HIS A 117 18.94 -15.01 -10.81
CA HIS A 117 19.22 -14.54 -9.45
C HIS A 117 19.04 -15.69 -8.45
N PRO A 118 19.79 -15.71 -7.33
CA PRO A 118 19.55 -16.68 -6.26
C PRO A 118 18.15 -16.50 -5.67
N LYS A 119 17.55 -17.57 -5.15
CA LYS A 119 16.24 -17.50 -4.48
C LYS A 119 16.38 -16.59 -3.25
N VAL A 120 15.72 -15.44 -3.27
CA VAL A 120 15.62 -14.56 -2.09
C VAL A 120 14.39 -15.00 -1.30
N ASN A 121 14.61 -15.48 -0.07
CA ASN A 121 13.54 -15.87 0.84
C ASN A 121 12.84 -14.63 1.41
N VAL A 122 11.53 -14.72 1.65
CA VAL A 122 10.75 -13.64 2.29
C VAL A 122 11.25 -13.47 3.73
N PRO A 123 11.40 -12.23 4.24
CA PRO A 123 11.82 -12.01 5.61
C PRO A 123 10.91 -12.75 6.61
N GLY A 124 11.51 -13.44 7.57
CA GLY A 124 10.82 -14.24 8.58
C GLY A 124 10.17 -15.52 8.06
N SER A 125 10.39 -15.90 6.80
CA SER A 125 9.89 -17.16 6.25
C SER A 125 10.61 -18.37 6.86
N ARG A 126 9.91 -19.51 6.92
CA ARG A 126 10.49 -20.76 7.42
C ARG A 126 11.74 -21.18 6.64
N ASP A 127 11.77 -20.91 5.33
CA ASP A 127 12.92 -21.22 4.48
C ASP A 127 14.15 -20.39 4.89
N GLN A 128 13.96 -19.10 5.21
CA GLN A 128 15.04 -18.26 5.74
C GLN A 128 15.55 -18.76 7.10
N LEU A 129 14.65 -19.18 8.00
CA LEU A 129 15.08 -19.71 9.30
C LEU A 129 15.84 -21.03 9.18
N LYS A 130 15.47 -21.88 8.20
CA LYS A 130 16.17 -23.12 7.89
C LYS A 130 17.57 -22.86 7.31
N GLU A 131 17.69 -21.87 6.44
CA GLU A 131 18.98 -21.42 5.90
C GLU A 131 19.91 -20.96 7.03
N VAL A 132 19.43 -20.14 7.97
CA VAL A 132 20.23 -19.73 9.14
C VAL A 132 20.60 -20.94 10.02
N TRP A 133 19.69 -21.89 10.24
CA TRP A 133 19.93 -23.12 11.00
C TRP A 133 20.98 -24.04 10.35
N GLU A 134 21.01 -24.13 9.02
CA GLU A 134 22.00 -24.90 8.28
C GLU A 134 23.35 -24.19 8.21
N GLU A 135 23.35 -22.90 7.87
CA GLU A 135 24.58 -22.14 7.61
C GLU A 135 25.27 -21.62 8.87
N THR A 136 24.50 -21.18 9.88
CA THR A 136 25.04 -20.57 11.11
C THR A 136 25.24 -21.61 12.21
N ASP A 137 24.26 -22.50 12.44
CA ASP A 137 24.35 -23.52 13.49
C ASP A 137 24.98 -24.83 13.02
N GLY A 138 25.06 -25.07 11.70
CA GLY A 138 25.60 -26.30 11.13
C GLY A 138 24.72 -27.53 11.41
N LEU A 139 23.43 -27.34 11.67
CA LEU A 139 22.48 -28.40 12.02
C LEU A 139 21.69 -28.86 10.79
N ASP A 140 21.19 -30.11 10.81
CA ASP A 140 20.47 -30.68 9.67
C ASP A 140 19.15 -29.92 9.41
N PRO A 141 18.90 -29.43 8.17
CA PRO A 141 17.64 -28.83 7.75
C PRO A 141 16.39 -29.70 7.97
N SER A 142 16.58 -31.03 8.03
CA SER A 142 15.49 -32.00 8.22
C SER A 142 14.94 -32.01 9.65
N GLU A 143 15.79 -31.67 10.63
CA GLU A 143 15.45 -31.62 12.06
C GLU A 143 15.06 -30.21 12.54
N PHE A 144 14.86 -29.27 11.61
CA PHE A 144 14.53 -27.89 11.93
C PHE A 144 13.31 -27.80 12.86
N ASN A 145 13.54 -27.24 14.05
CA ASN A 145 12.49 -26.94 15.02
C ASN A 145 12.55 -25.46 15.41
N PRO A 146 11.50 -24.66 15.13
CA PRO A 146 11.51 -23.24 15.42
C PRO A 146 11.70 -22.95 16.91
N LYS A 147 11.19 -23.82 17.80
CA LYS A 147 11.35 -23.63 19.25
C LYS A 147 12.81 -23.72 19.67
N THR A 148 13.55 -24.68 19.12
CA THR A 148 14.98 -24.85 19.40
C THR A 148 15.79 -23.73 18.77
N PHE A 149 15.47 -23.36 17.52
CA PHE A 149 16.08 -22.22 16.82
C PHE A 149 16.03 -20.94 17.65
N PHE A 150 14.83 -20.57 18.15
CA PHE A 150 14.66 -19.38 18.98
C PHE A 150 15.27 -19.52 20.39
N GLN A 151 15.44 -20.72 20.92
CA GLN A 151 16.16 -20.93 22.19
C GLN A 151 17.67 -20.74 22.06
N LEU A 152 18.24 -21.11 20.91
CA LEU A 152 19.66 -20.90 20.64
C LEU A 152 20.00 -19.43 20.37
N HIS A 153 19.06 -18.68 19.78
CA HIS A 153 19.23 -17.28 19.37
C HIS A 153 18.50 -16.28 20.27
N GLY A 154 17.86 -16.75 21.34
CA GLY A 154 17.11 -15.91 22.27
C GLY A 154 18.03 -15.36 23.36
N GLU A 155 18.30 -14.06 23.32
CA GLU A 155 18.73 -13.30 24.50
C GLU A 155 17.55 -12.95 25.41
#